data_AF-A0A967I9D2-F1
#
_entry.id   AF-A0A967I9D2-F1
#
_cell.length_a   1.000
_cell.length_b   1.000
_cell.length_c   1.000
_cell.angle_alpha   90.00
_cell.angle_beta   90.00
_cell.angle_gamma   90.00
#
_symmetry.space_group_name_H-M   'P 1'
#
loop_
_entity.id
_entity.type
_entity.pdbx_description
1 polymer ?
#
loop_
_entity_poly.entity_id
_entity_poly.type
_entity_poly.pdbx_seq_one_letter_code
_entity_poly.pdbx_strand_id
1 'polypeptide(L)'
;MQKIVWTFAIAVGVVGLLAGAVWSQDTVPVKTLPFSAARQAGSTLYVSGQIAVDPDGTPVEGSIAAETRQVMRNISKALERR
;
A
#
# COMPACT_ATOMS: atom_id res chain seq x y z
N MET A 1 -19.21 39.41 -20.93
CA MET A 1 -18.74 38.02 -21.18
C MET A 1 -17.53 37.61 -20.32
N GLN A 2 -16.90 38.52 -19.56
CA GLN A 2 -15.67 38.24 -18.78
C GLN A 2 -15.91 37.50 -17.44
N LYS A 3 -17.12 37.57 -16.87
CA LYS A 3 -17.46 36.89 -15.60
C LYS A 3 -17.61 35.37 -15.73
N ILE A 4 -17.93 34.86 -16.93
CA ILE A 4 -18.14 33.41 -17.19
C ILE A 4 -16.81 32.67 -17.27
N VAL A 5 -15.76 33.31 -17.82
CA VAL A 5 -14.41 32.73 -17.94
C VAL A 5 -13.78 32.47 -16.58
N TRP A 6 -13.97 33.38 -15.62
CA TRP A 6 -13.44 33.20 -14.25
C TRP A 6 -14.20 32.13 -13.46
N THR A 7 -15.50 31.95 -13.68
CA THR A 7 -16.28 30.88 -13.04
C THR A 7 -15.83 29.49 -13.51
N PHE A 8 -15.50 29.32 -14.80
CA PHE A 8 -14.96 28.06 -15.31
C PHE A 8 -13.52 27.80 -14.83
N ALA A 9 -12.68 28.83 -14.73
CA ALA A 9 -11.31 28.68 -14.23
C ALA A 9 -11.27 28.22 -12.75
N ILE A 10 -12.19 28.71 -11.92
CA ILE A 10 -12.33 28.26 -10.52
C ILE A 10 -12.85 26.82 -10.47
N ALA A 11 -13.83 26.45 -11.31
CA ALA A 11 -14.36 25.10 -11.34
C ALA A 11 -13.32 24.04 -11.76
N VAL A 12 -12.43 24.35 -12.70
CA VAL A 12 -11.32 23.45 -13.10
C VAL A 12 -10.24 23.40 -12.02
N GLY A 13 -9.92 24.51 -11.37
CA GLY A 13 -8.96 24.56 -10.27
C GLY A 13 -9.38 23.74 -9.03
N VAL A 14 -10.68 23.71 -8.71
CA VAL A 14 -11.20 22.95 -7.57
C VAL A 14 -11.22 21.43 -7.84
N VAL A 15 -11.44 20.99 -9.08
CA VAL A 15 -11.37 19.57 -9.45
C VAL A 15 -9.93 19.04 -9.41
N GLY A 16 -8.95 19.85 -9.83
CA GLY A 16 -7.53 19.50 -9.70
C GLY A 16 -7.04 19.40 -8.24
N LEU A 17 -7.63 20.17 -7.32
CA LEU A 17 -7.30 20.13 -5.90
C LEU A 17 -7.86 18.90 -5.18
N LEU A 18 -9.00 18.35 -5.63
CA LEU A 18 -9.60 17.13 -5.08
C LEU A 18 -9.01 15.85 -5.68
N ALA A 19 -8.41 15.95 -6.87
CA ALA A 19 -7.57 14.92 -7.48
C ALA A 19 -6.10 15.06 -7.04
N GLY A 20 -5.85 15.76 -5.93
CA GLY A 20 -4.59 15.79 -5.20
C GLY A 20 -4.25 14.37 -4.75
N ALA A 21 -3.72 13.62 -5.70
CA ALA A 21 -2.93 12.43 -5.59
C ALA A 21 -3.10 11.69 -4.26
N VAL A 22 -3.82 10.57 -4.37
CA VAL A 22 -3.50 9.36 -3.62
C VAL A 22 -2.08 8.97 -4.04
N TRP A 23 -1.11 9.73 -3.55
CA TRP A 23 0.29 9.39 -3.60
C TRP A 23 0.40 8.07 -2.84
N SER A 24 1.10 7.12 -3.46
CA SER A 24 1.58 5.90 -2.83
C SER A 24 1.89 6.19 -1.37
N GLN A 25 1.33 5.42 -0.44
CA GLN A 25 1.58 5.56 0.98
C GLN A 25 3.09 5.76 1.17
N ASP A 26 3.49 6.93 1.70
CA ASP A 26 4.83 7.10 2.28
C ASP A 26 5.04 5.87 3.15
N THR A 27 6.14 5.14 2.97
CA THR A 27 6.34 3.82 3.57
C THR A 27 6.22 3.91 5.08
N VAL A 28 5.01 3.75 5.59
CA VAL A 28 4.71 3.71 7.02
C VAL A 28 5.42 2.46 7.49
N PRO A 29 6.37 2.56 8.44
CA PRO A 29 7.03 1.38 8.98
C PRO A 29 5.96 0.37 9.35
N VAL A 30 6.12 -0.91 8.98
CA VAL A 30 5.08 -1.94 9.20
C VAL A 30 4.62 -1.98 10.68
N LYS A 31 5.46 -1.51 11.61
CA LYS A 31 5.17 -1.38 13.05
C LYS A 31 4.13 -0.31 13.41
N THR A 32 3.88 0.68 12.56
CA THR A 32 2.95 1.80 12.81
C THR A 32 1.59 1.66 12.14
N LEU A 33 1.37 0.58 11.37
CA LEU A 33 0.07 0.31 10.77
C LEU A 33 -0.90 -0.29 11.80
N PRO A 34 -2.21 -0.02 11.71
CA PRO A 34 -3.20 -0.51 12.67
C PRO A 34 -3.53 -2.02 12.47
N PHE A 35 -2.56 -2.82 12.07
CA PHE A 35 -2.67 -4.28 11.92
C PHE A 35 -1.35 -4.98 12.28
N SER A 36 -1.45 -6.24 12.71
CA SER A 36 -0.28 -7.09 12.97
C SER A 36 0.15 -7.83 11.70
N ALA A 37 1.44 -8.17 11.57
CA ALA A 37 1.91 -9.02 10.47
C ALA A 37 1.27 -10.43 10.49
N ALA A 38 1.11 -10.98 11.69
CA ALA A 38 0.32 -12.19 11.94
C ALA A 38 -0.30 -12.13 13.35
N ARG A 39 -1.39 -12.86 13.57
CA ARG A 39 -2.07 -12.99 14.86
C ARG A 39 -2.55 -14.42 15.07
N GLN A 40 -2.10 -15.05 16.14
CA GLN A 40 -2.63 -16.36 16.56
C GLN A 40 -3.90 -16.17 17.39
N ALA A 41 -4.95 -16.93 17.10
CA ALA A 41 -6.14 -17.06 17.93
C ALA A 41 -6.47 -18.55 18.12
N GLY A 42 -6.28 -19.04 19.35
CA GLY A 42 -6.34 -20.48 19.64
C GLY A 42 -5.30 -21.28 18.86
N SER A 43 -5.75 -22.28 18.11
CA SER A 43 -4.91 -23.15 17.27
C SER A 43 -4.66 -22.58 15.86
N THR A 44 -5.25 -21.44 15.50
CA THR A 44 -5.18 -20.89 14.15
C THR A 44 -4.30 -19.64 14.12
N LEU A 45 -3.38 -19.58 13.16
CA LEU A 45 -2.56 -18.42 12.88
C LEU A 45 -3.12 -17.68 11.65
N TYR A 46 -3.53 -16.43 11.83
CA TYR A 46 -3.97 -15.55 10.77
C TYR A 46 -2.80 -14.70 10.31
N VAL A 47 -2.49 -14.73 9.02
CA VAL A 47 -1.39 -13.96 8.41
C VAL A 47 -2.02 -12.83 7.60
N SER A 48 -1.56 -11.60 7.79
CA SER A 48 -2.02 -10.45 7.00
C SER A 48 -1.60 -10.59 5.53
N GLY A 49 -2.26 -9.85 4.64
CA GLY A 49 -1.89 -9.82 3.23
C GLY A 49 -0.41 -9.47 3.05
N GLN A 50 0.31 -10.31 2.30
CA GLN A 50 1.73 -10.11 2.01
C GLN A 50 1.89 -9.57 0.60
N ILE A 51 2.79 -8.60 0.44
CA ILE A 51 3.13 -7.98 -0.85
C ILE A 51 4.59 -8.28 -1.20
N ALA A 52 4.94 -8.08 -2.47
CA ALA A 52 6.28 -8.33 -3.01
C ALA A 52 7.26 -7.21 -2.61
N VAL A 53 7.55 -7.10 -1.31
CA VAL A 53 8.58 -6.22 -0.76
C VAL A 53 9.74 -7.04 -0.20
N ASP A 54 10.94 -6.48 -0.27
CA ASP A 54 12.12 -7.01 0.39
C ASP A 54 12.09 -6.72 1.92
N PRO A 55 13.05 -7.24 2.70
CA PRO A 55 13.10 -7.01 4.15
C PRO A 55 13.26 -5.54 4.56
N ASP A 56 13.80 -4.70 3.69
CA ASP A 56 14.03 -3.27 3.93
C ASP A 56 12.78 -2.44 3.58
N GLY A 57 11.74 -3.09 3.05
CA GLY A 57 10.48 -2.46 2.64
C GLY A 57 10.49 -1.97 1.19
N THR A 58 11.55 -2.25 0.43
CA THR A 58 11.65 -1.89 -0.99
C THR A 58 10.77 -2.82 -1.82
N PRO A 59 9.94 -2.29 -2.72
CA PRO A 59 9.23 -3.12 -3.70
C PRO A 59 10.19 -3.94 -4.56
N VAL A 60 9.89 -5.23 -4.72
CA VAL A 60 10.57 -6.10 -5.67
C VAL A 60 9.86 -5.98 -7.01
N GLU A 61 10.51 -5.37 -7.99
CA GLU A 61 9.98 -5.23 -9.35
C GLU A 61 10.41 -6.39 -10.24
N GLY A 62 9.51 -6.90 -11.09
CA GLY A 62 9.86 -7.93 -12.07
C GLY A 62 8.67 -8.57 -12.77
N SER A 63 8.78 -9.87 -13.03
CA SER A 63 7.64 -10.65 -13.52
C SER A 63 6.68 -10.99 -12.37
N ILE A 64 5.41 -11.24 -12.69
CA ILE A 64 4.41 -11.77 -11.75
C ILE A 64 4.95 -13.00 -11.00
N ALA A 65 5.70 -13.87 -11.68
CA ALA A 65 6.31 -15.03 -11.04
C ALA A 65 7.38 -14.65 -10.00
N ALA A 66 8.18 -13.60 -10.25
CA ALA A 66 9.19 -13.12 -9.31
C ALA A 66 8.54 -12.47 -8.07
N GLU A 67 7.54 -11.64 -8.28
CA GLU A 67 6.75 -10.99 -7.22
C GLU A 67 6.01 -12.02 -6.37
N THR A 68 5.36 -13.00 -7.01
CA THR A 68 4.67 -14.10 -6.32
C THR A 68 5.64 -14.89 -5.46
N ARG A 69 6.85 -15.18 -5.96
CA ARG A 69 7.88 -15.84 -5.16
C ARG A 69 8.29 -15.01 -3.94
N GLN A 70 8.38 -13.69 -4.08
CA GLN A 70 8.67 -12.81 -2.94
C GLN A 70 7.55 -12.83 -1.90
N VAL A 71 6.29 -12.75 -2.34
CA VAL A 71 5.11 -12.87 -1.46
C VAL A 71 5.16 -14.18 -0.67
N MET A 72 5.41 -15.31 -1.32
CA MET A 72 5.49 -16.61 -0.66
C MET A 72 6.65 -16.70 0.35
N ARG A 73 7.81 -16.07 0.05
CA ARG A 73 8.92 -15.95 1.01
C ARG A 73 8.51 -15.13 2.25
N ASN A 74 7.76 -14.05 2.06
CA ASN A 74 7.28 -13.22 3.17
C ASN A 74 6.29 -13.98 4.05
N ILE A 75 5.39 -14.78 3.45
CA ILE A 75 4.50 -15.69 4.19
C ILE A 75 5.31 -16.71 4.99
N SER A 76 6.31 -17.37 4.40
CA SER A 76 7.17 -18.34 5.11
C SER A 76 7.78 -17.73 6.37
N LYS A 77 8.36 -16.53 6.24
CA LYS A 77 8.94 -15.79 7.38
C LYS A 77 7.90 -15.46 8.46
N ALA A 78 6.67 -15.14 8.08
CA ALA A 78 5.60 -14.88 9.05
C ALA A 78 5.20 -16.16 9.82
N LEU A 79 5.26 -17.33 9.17
CA LEU A 79 4.95 -18.62 9.80
C LEU A 79 6.09 -19.11 10.72
N GLU A 80 7.35 -18.86 10.34
CA GLU A 80 8.53 -19.23 11.14
C GLU A 80 8.66 -18.41 12.43
N ARG A 81 8.13 -17.18 12.47
CA ARG A 81 8.17 -16.28 13.63
C ARG A 81 7.12 -16.60 14.71
N ARG A 82 6.42 -17.74 14.60
CA ARG A 82 5.42 -18.21 15.59
C ARG A 82 6.06 -18.60 16.92
#